data_AF-A0A135WKM9-F1
#
_entry.id   AF-A0A135WKM9-F1
#
_cell.length_a   1.000
_cell.length_b   1.000
_cell.length_c   1.000
_cell.angle_alpha   90.00
_cell.angle_beta   90.00
_cell.angle_gamma   90.00
#
_symmetry.space_group_name_H-M   'P 1'
#
loop_
_entity.id
_entity.type
_entity.pdbx_description
1 polymer ?
#
loop_
_entity_poly.entity_id
_entity_poly.type
_entity_poly.pdbx_seq_one_letter_code
_entity_poly.pdbx_strand_id
1 'polypeptide(L)'
;MSKLLLNSILCFVFFIGAILNISAQKRAKKAVPEVLIASGNKGAEYNRFISDNNIKRVSFVNDRQFLDENREFAFNPENLREQVRLAYPDPKAKGIGYIDLEHPYLEYLMNEDVSSDNFKKSLKLFLDVLKFVKAERPDVKWGYYYIPFTTYWERKTDFFEKHKKVQEIIRNSDVLFPSIYIFYNNADFDSENIDYLKDNTREVIRIGKLYNKKVYPFIMSRYHPSTAKIGNGRISTENFRTYVSEIMKTNHKGKKVDGVVLWNFDDYFYRINEPKIREEFSKSKIDFDQFYDNYIISLLNIMIKER
;
A
#
# COMPACT_ATOMS: atom_id res chain seq x y z
N MET A 1 41.47 7.46 59.75
CA MET A 1 40.73 7.74 58.49
C MET A 1 40.70 6.47 57.65
N SER A 2 39.68 6.29 56.82
CA SER A 2 39.41 5.12 55.94
C SER A 2 38.93 3.81 56.62
N LYS A 3 37.62 3.71 56.84
CA LYS A 3 36.84 2.46 56.76
C LYS A 3 35.33 2.73 56.70
N LEU A 4 34.89 3.90 57.15
CA LEU A 4 33.49 4.35 57.06
C LEU A 4 33.08 5.00 55.73
N LEU A 5 34.03 5.37 54.87
CA LEU A 5 33.76 6.00 53.57
C LEU A 5 33.62 5.01 52.40
N LEU A 6 33.94 3.72 52.61
CA LEU A 6 33.90 2.72 51.54
C LEU A 6 32.53 2.03 51.41
N ASN A 7 31.74 1.97 52.49
CA ASN A 7 30.43 1.29 52.48
C ASN A 7 29.28 2.18 52.01
N SER A 8 29.44 3.50 52.01
CA SER A 8 28.42 4.44 51.51
C SER A 8 28.44 4.61 49.98
N ILE A 9 29.55 4.26 49.32
CA ILE A 9 29.67 4.36 47.85
C ILE A 9 29.11 3.10 47.16
N LEU A 10 29.16 1.93 47.82
CA LEU A 10 28.68 0.67 47.23
C LEU A 10 27.14 0.55 47.18
N CYS A 11 26.42 1.15 48.14
CA CYS A 11 24.95 1.20 48.11
C CYS A 11 24.39 2.17 47.07
N PHE A 12 25.16 3.20 46.67
CA PHE A 12 24.70 4.19 45.68
C PHE A 12 24.80 3.66 44.24
N VAL A 13 25.74 2.76 43.96
CA VAL A 13 25.92 2.15 42.62
C VAL A 13 24.83 1.11 42.32
N PHE A 14 24.31 0.41 43.33
CA PHE A 14 23.19 -0.53 43.12
C PHE A 14 21.82 0.16 42.98
N PHE A 15 21.62 1.33 43.58
CA PHE A 15 20.36 2.08 43.43
C PHE A 15 20.26 2.81 42.09
N ILE A 16 21.38 3.27 41.52
CA ILE A 16 21.41 3.85 40.17
C ILE A 16 21.28 2.76 39.10
N GLY A 17 21.82 1.56 39.32
CA GLY A 17 21.64 0.40 38.44
C GLY A 17 20.21 -0.15 38.40
N ALA A 18 19.46 -0.03 39.50
CA ALA A 18 18.05 -0.43 39.57
C ALA A 18 17.10 0.64 38.99
N ILE A 19 17.43 1.93 39.12
CA ILE A 19 16.61 3.03 38.56
C ILE A 19 16.85 3.23 37.06
N LEU A 20 18.05 2.90 36.54
CA LEU A 20 18.34 2.95 35.09
C LEU A 20 17.81 1.75 34.29
N ASN A 21 17.37 0.67 34.94
CA ASN A 21 16.77 -0.49 34.25
C ASN A 21 15.22 -0.53 34.30
N ILE A 22 14.58 0.40 35.02
CA ILE A 22 13.11 0.50 35.05
C ILE A 22 12.59 1.49 33.99
N SER A 23 13.46 2.29 33.36
CA SER A 23 13.06 3.33 32.41
C SER A 23 13.40 3.03 30.94
N ALA A 24 13.21 1.81 30.45
CA ALA A 24 13.27 1.54 29.00
C ALA A 24 12.53 0.26 28.54
N GLN A 25 11.48 -0.16 29.23
CA GLN A 25 10.49 -1.07 28.66
C GLN A 25 9.11 -0.40 28.70
N LYS A 26 8.99 0.76 28.04
CA LYS A 26 7.74 1.04 27.33
C LYS A 26 7.61 -0.10 26.33
N ARG A 27 6.84 -1.15 26.67
CA ARG A 27 6.32 -2.11 25.68
C ARG A 27 5.76 -1.24 24.57
N ALA A 28 6.47 -1.15 23.45
CA ALA A 28 5.99 -0.44 22.29
C ALA A 28 4.63 -1.07 21.99
N LYS A 29 3.56 -0.30 22.20
CA LYS A 29 2.19 -0.77 21.96
C LYS A 29 2.21 -1.26 20.52
N LYS A 30 2.00 -2.56 20.32
CA LYS A 30 2.16 -3.21 19.00
C LYS A 30 1.26 -2.42 18.04
N ALA A 31 1.87 -1.71 17.09
CA ALA A 31 1.12 -0.85 16.20
C ALA A 31 0.11 -1.71 15.43
N VAL A 32 -1.16 -1.34 15.55
CA VAL A 32 -2.27 -1.98 14.84
C VAL A 32 -2.23 -1.45 13.40
N PRO A 33 -2.24 -2.32 12.37
CA PRO A 33 -2.27 -1.89 10.98
C PRO A 33 -3.41 -0.90 10.70
N GLU A 34 -3.10 0.15 9.96
CA GLU A 34 -4.09 1.13 9.50
C GLU A 34 -4.98 0.55 8.40
N VAL A 35 -6.23 1.01 8.32
CA VAL A 35 -7.14 0.72 7.19
C VAL A 35 -7.17 1.95 6.30
N LEU A 36 -6.91 1.76 5.01
CA LEU A 36 -6.88 2.81 4.01
C LEU A 36 -7.74 2.42 2.80
N ILE A 37 -8.19 3.42 2.05
CA ILE A 37 -9.06 3.24 0.87
C ILE A 37 -8.61 4.15 -0.27
N ALA A 38 -8.48 3.57 -1.47
CA ALA A 38 -8.40 4.27 -2.74
C ALA A 38 -9.65 3.89 -3.54
N SER A 39 -10.61 4.81 -3.63
CA SER A 39 -11.89 4.57 -4.28
C SER A 39 -12.55 5.84 -4.83
N GLY A 40 -13.36 5.66 -5.89
CA GLY A 40 -14.24 6.67 -6.47
C GLY A 40 -15.57 6.92 -5.73
N ASN A 41 -15.86 6.25 -4.60
CA ASN A 41 -17.09 6.47 -3.82
C ASN A 41 -17.23 7.93 -3.34
N LYS A 42 -18.44 8.47 -3.46
CA LYS A 42 -18.79 9.85 -3.06
C LYS A 42 -20.01 9.94 -2.15
N GLY A 43 -20.72 8.84 -1.89
CA GLY A 43 -21.97 8.87 -1.15
C GLY A 43 -21.81 9.31 0.31
N ALA A 44 -22.86 9.92 0.85
CA ALA A 44 -22.83 10.55 2.16
C ALA A 44 -22.65 9.54 3.30
N GLU A 45 -23.25 8.36 3.17
CA GLU A 45 -23.11 7.27 4.14
C GLU A 45 -21.68 6.73 4.18
N TYR A 46 -21.09 6.48 3.01
CA TYR A 46 -19.67 6.12 2.90
C TYR A 46 -18.77 7.20 3.52
N ASN A 47 -18.97 8.47 3.19
CA ASN A 47 -18.15 9.56 3.74
C ASN A 47 -18.24 9.63 5.27
N ARG A 48 -19.44 9.45 5.83
CA ARG A 48 -19.65 9.38 7.28
C ARG A 48 -18.92 8.18 7.89
N PHE A 49 -19.09 6.99 7.31
CA PHE A 49 -18.44 5.77 7.78
C PHE A 49 -16.90 5.90 7.81
N ILE A 50 -16.32 6.46 6.74
CA ILE A 50 -14.87 6.73 6.65
C ILE A 50 -14.41 7.65 7.78
N SER A 51 -15.15 8.74 8.03
CA SER A 51 -14.86 9.71 9.09
C SER A 51 -14.95 9.07 10.48
N ASP A 52 -16.06 8.40 10.78
CA ASP A 52 -16.34 7.80 12.09
C ASP A 52 -15.33 6.72 12.48
N ASN A 53 -14.76 6.04 11.47
CA ASN A 53 -13.76 4.98 11.68
C ASN A 53 -12.31 5.42 11.48
N ASN A 54 -12.07 6.72 11.22
CA ASN A 54 -10.75 7.28 10.95
C ASN A 54 -9.99 6.51 9.83
N ILE A 55 -10.72 6.12 8.77
CA ILE A 55 -10.13 5.46 7.61
C ILE A 55 -9.46 6.52 6.74
N LYS A 56 -8.20 6.28 6.37
CA LYS A 56 -7.44 7.23 5.54
C LYS A 56 -7.75 7.02 4.08
N ARG A 57 -8.07 8.11 3.38
CA ARG A 57 -8.15 8.11 1.91
C ARG A 57 -6.76 8.20 1.31
N VAL A 58 -6.56 7.46 0.23
CA VAL A 58 -5.35 7.50 -0.59
C VAL A 58 -5.73 8.02 -1.96
N SER A 59 -5.32 9.24 -2.27
CA SER A 59 -5.47 9.83 -3.61
C SER A 59 -4.32 9.39 -4.54
N PHE A 60 -4.45 9.65 -5.83
CA PHE A 60 -3.44 9.22 -6.80
C PHE A 60 -3.28 10.19 -7.98
N VAL A 61 -2.19 10.00 -8.70
CA VAL A 61 -1.97 10.55 -10.04
C VAL A 61 -1.65 9.38 -10.97
N ASN A 62 -2.23 9.36 -12.19
CA ASN A 62 -2.08 8.26 -13.13
C ASN A 62 -1.37 8.68 -14.42
N ASP A 63 -0.46 7.83 -14.89
CA ASP A 63 0.46 8.09 -16.00
C ASP A 63 -0.23 8.49 -17.30
N ARG A 64 -1.38 7.90 -17.64
CA ARG A 64 -2.19 8.27 -18.81
C ARG A 64 -2.64 9.72 -18.80
N GLN A 65 -2.63 10.37 -17.64
CA GLN A 65 -3.09 11.73 -17.46
C GLN A 65 -1.96 12.76 -17.42
N PHE A 66 -0.70 12.33 -17.21
CA PHE A 66 0.42 13.26 -17.01
C PHE A 66 1.66 12.99 -17.86
N LEU A 67 1.79 11.82 -18.49
CA LEU A 67 2.93 11.56 -19.37
C LEU A 67 2.93 12.51 -20.58
N ASP A 68 4.11 12.76 -21.11
CA ASP A 68 4.27 13.57 -22.32
C ASP A 68 3.98 12.68 -23.54
N GLU A 69 2.90 12.99 -24.26
CA GLU A 69 2.47 12.22 -25.44
C GLU A 69 3.48 12.28 -26.59
N ASN A 70 4.36 13.29 -26.62
CA ASN A 70 5.30 13.52 -27.70
C ASN A 70 6.76 13.18 -27.33
N ARG A 71 7.02 12.81 -26.07
CA ARG A 71 8.37 12.51 -25.58
C ARG A 71 8.36 11.33 -24.63
N GLU A 72 8.91 10.21 -25.09
CA GLU A 72 9.13 9.03 -24.24
C GLU A 72 9.99 9.36 -23.02
N PHE A 73 9.76 8.64 -21.93
CA PHE A 73 10.48 8.82 -20.66
C PHE A 73 10.39 10.24 -20.08
N ALA A 74 9.31 10.97 -20.41
CA ALA A 74 9.03 12.30 -19.88
C ALA A 74 7.57 12.43 -19.44
N PHE A 75 7.33 13.39 -18.53
CA PHE A 75 5.99 13.83 -18.17
C PHE A 75 5.78 15.29 -18.59
N ASN A 76 4.53 15.67 -18.79
CA ASN A 76 4.13 17.05 -18.98
C ASN A 76 3.93 17.72 -17.61
N PRO A 77 4.72 18.74 -17.24
CA PRO A 77 4.64 19.37 -15.92
C PRO A 77 3.29 20.03 -15.60
N GLU A 78 2.61 20.60 -16.60
CA GLU A 78 1.30 21.23 -16.39
C GLU A 78 0.23 20.16 -16.13
N ASN A 79 0.25 19.07 -16.91
CA ASN A 79 -0.67 17.97 -16.70
C ASN A 79 -0.45 17.30 -15.33
N LEU A 80 0.80 17.04 -14.94
CA LEU A 80 1.10 16.46 -13.63
C LEU A 80 0.67 17.40 -12.50
N ARG A 81 0.91 18.71 -12.63
CA ARG A 81 0.46 19.70 -11.64
C ARG A 81 -1.06 19.70 -11.49
N GLU A 82 -1.79 19.61 -12.60
CA GLU A 82 -3.24 19.54 -12.57
C GLU A 82 -3.73 18.27 -11.87
N GLN A 83 -3.16 17.11 -12.17
CA GLN A 83 -3.51 15.87 -11.48
C GLN A 83 -3.20 15.93 -9.97
N VAL A 84 -2.08 16.55 -9.58
CA VAL A 84 -1.76 16.76 -8.16
C VAL A 84 -2.78 17.68 -7.48
N ARG A 85 -3.26 18.73 -8.17
CA ARG A 85 -4.32 19.62 -7.66
C ARG A 85 -5.66 18.92 -7.53
N LEU A 86 -6.03 18.06 -8.48
CA LEU A 86 -7.25 17.25 -8.38
C LEU A 86 -7.18 16.25 -7.22
N ALA A 87 -6.03 15.59 -7.05
CA ALA A 87 -5.80 14.65 -5.95
C ALA A 87 -5.79 15.32 -4.57
N TYR A 88 -5.22 16.53 -4.50
CA TYR A 88 -5.06 17.32 -3.28
C TYR A 88 -5.29 18.82 -3.57
N PRO A 89 -6.55 19.31 -3.51
CA PRO A 89 -6.85 20.69 -3.85
C PRO A 89 -6.17 21.73 -2.95
N ASP A 90 -6.07 21.44 -1.65
CA ASP A 90 -5.34 22.29 -0.70
C ASP A 90 -3.82 22.09 -0.86
N PRO A 91 -3.04 23.16 -1.14
CA PRO A 91 -1.57 23.09 -1.19
C PRO A 91 -0.91 22.64 0.11
N LYS A 92 -1.59 22.81 1.25
CA LYS A 92 -1.13 22.40 2.59
C LYS A 92 -1.76 21.08 3.04
N ALA A 93 -2.42 20.36 2.14
CA ALA A 93 -3.03 19.08 2.45
C ALA A 93 -1.98 18.12 3.06
N LYS A 94 -2.40 17.42 4.10
CA LYS A 94 -1.68 16.27 4.64
C LYS A 94 -2.40 15.02 4.15
N GLY A 95 -1.64 14.00 3.80
CA GLY A 95 -2.25 12.78 3.26
C GLY A 95 -1.23 11.75 2.83
N ILE A 96 -1.75 10.74 2.14
CA ILE A 96 -0.99 9.64 1.58
C ILE A 96 -1.41 9.52 0.12
N GLY A 97 -0.48 9.69 -0.81
CA GLY A 97 -0.74 9.63 -2.24
C GLY A 97 0.10 8.54 -2.91
N TYR A 98 -0.45 7.87 -3.92
CA TYR A 98 0.33 6.99 -4.77
C TYR A 98 0.47 7.54 -6.19
N ILE A 99 1.59 7.23 -6.82
CA ILE A 99 1.84 7.50 -8.24
C ILE A 99 1.63 6.18 -8.97
N ASP A 100 0.73 6.21 -9.94
CA ASP A 100 0.40 5.09 -10.80
C ASP A 100 1.12 5.27 -12.14
N LEU A 101 2.36 4.79 -12.19
CA LEU A 101 3.24 4.84 -13.36
C LEU A 101 3.67 3.41 -13.67
N GLU A 102 3.07 2.85 -14.70
CA GLU A 102 3.13 1.42 -15.01
C GLU A 102 3.83 1.18 -16.36
N HIS A 103 3.11 0.61 -17.33
CA HIS A 103 3.67 0.16 -18.59
C HIS A 103 4.06 1.33 -19.52
N PRO A 104 5.20 1.25 -20.23
CA PRO A 104 6.22 0.17 -20.19
C PRO A 104 7.30 0.40 -19.14
N TYR A 105 7.33 1.57 -18.50
CA TYR A 105 8.48 2.05 -17.73
C TYR A 105 8.75 1.21 -16.47
N LEU A 106 7.71 0.75 -15.78
CA LEU A 106 7.79 -0.12 -14.61
C LEU A 106 8.36 -1.50 -14.96
N GLU A 107 8.01 -2.02 -16.14
CA GLU A 107 8.54 -3.30 -16.64
C GLU A 107 10.03 -3.18 -16.93
N TYR A 108 10.49 -2.07 -17.51
CA TYR A 108 11.92 -1.82 -17.69
C TYR A 108 12.68 -1.82 -16.37
N LEU A 109 12.14 -1.18 -15.32
CA LEU A 109 12.73 -1.21 -13.98
C LEU A 109 12.80 -2.63 -13.40
N MET A 110 11.74 -3.41 -13.58
CA MET A 110 11.66 -4.75 -13.02
C MET A 110 12.58 -5.74 -13.76
N ASN A 111 12.58 -5.70 -15.09
CA ASN A 111 13.08 -6.80 -15.92
C ASN A 111 14.42 -6.51 -16.62
N GLU A 112 14.72 -5.27 -16.98
CA GLU A 112 15.94 -4.97 -17.75
C GLU A 112 17.19 -4.85 -16.88
N ASP A 113 18.38 -5.03 -17.48
CA ASP A 113 19.64 -4.83 -16.78
C ASP A 113 19.82 -3.38 -16.31
N VAL A 114 20.43 -3.16 -15.15
CA VAL A 114 20.61 -1.81 -14.58
C VAL A 114 21.48 -0.89 -15.44
N SER A 115 22.26 -1.46 -16.35
CA SER A 115 23.08 -0.73 -17.33
C SER A 115 22.33 -0.34 -18.61
N SER A 116 21.13 -0.88 -18.85
CA SER A 116 20.36 -0.60 -20.07
C SER A 116 19.85 0.84 -20.11
N ASP A 117 19.68 1.36 -21.32
CA ASP A 117 19.18 2.72 -21.52
C ASP A 117 17.73 2.87 -21.05
N ASN A 118 16.85 1.90 -21.32
CA ASN A 118 15.47 1.94 -20.84
C ASN A 118 15.40 1.91 -19.31
N PHE A 119 16.22 1.08 -18.65
CA PHE A 119 16.27 1.07 -17.19
C PHE A 119 16.67 2.44 -16.63
N LYS A 120 17.78 3.01 -17.15
CA LYS A 120 18.28 4.32 -16.68
C LYS A 120 17.28 5.45 -16.92
N LYS A 121 16.65 5.47 -18.10
CA LYS A 121 15.65 6.48 -18.45
C LYS A 121 14.37 6.32 -17.62
N SER A 122 13.89 5.10 -17.40
CA SER A 122 12.76 4.83 -16.50
C SER A 122 13.09 5.24 -15.06
N LEU A 123 14.28 4.90 -14.55
CA LEU A 123 14.69 5.30 -13.21
C LEU A 123 14.66 6.82 -13.06
N LYS A 124 15.19 7.54 -14.05
CA LYS A 124 15.12 9.01 -14.09
C LYS A 124 13.69 9.53 -14.12
N LEU A 125 12.82 8.98 -14.98
CA LEU A 125 11.41 9.37 -15.05
C LEU A 125 10.71 9.23 -13.70
N PHE A 126 10.87 8.08 -13.03
CA PHE A 126 10.29 7.85 -11.71
C PHE A 126 10.85 8.84 -10.67
N LEU A 127 12.16 9.10 -10.66
CA LEU A 127 12.72 10.05 -9.70
C LEU A 127 12.25 11.49 -9.96
N ASP A 128 12.12 11.90 -11.21
CA ASP A 128 11.67 13.24 -11.58
C ASP A 128 10.19 13.46 -11.24
N VAL A 129 9.31 12.49 -11.54
CA VAL A 129 7.89 12.54 -11.18
C VAL A 129 7.73 12.61 -9.66
N LEU A 130 8.45 11.76 -8.90
CA LEU A 130 8.40 11.77 -7.45
C LEU A 130 8.86 13.10 -6.86
N LYS A 131 9.95 13.66 -7.38
CA LYS A 131 10.45 14.97 -6.99
C LYS A 131 9.39 16.05 -7.26
N PHE A 132 8.73 16.00 -8.41
CA PHE A 132 7.72 16.97 -8.81
C PHE A 132 6.50 16.95 -7.88
N VAL A 133 5.89 15.77 -7.66
CA VAL A 133 4.68 15.69 -6.82
C VAL A 133 4.96 16.07 -5.36
N LYS A 134 6.16 15.77 -4.86
CA LYS A 134 6.59 16.18 -3.51
C LYS A 134 6.83 17.68 -3.41
N ALA A 135 7.32 18.32 -4.47
CA ALA A 135 7.47 19.77 -4.50
C ALA A 135 6.10 20.47 -4.51
N GLU A 136 5.13 19.94 -5.28
CA GLU A 136 3.78 20.49 -5.35
C GLU A 136 2.97 20.24 -4.06
N ARG A 137 3.18 19.11 -3.37
CA ARG A 137 2.50 18.76 -2.10
C ARG A 137 3.49 18.17 -1.08
N PRO A 138 4.27 19.01 -0.38
CA PRO A 138 5.37 18.56 0.49
C PRO A 138 4.91 17.81 1.74
N ASP A 139 3.69 18.05 2.20
CA ASP A 139 3.12 17.42 3.40
C ASP A 139 2.35 16.12 3.11
N VAL A 140 2.13 15.80 1.83
CA VAL A 140 1.58 14.51 1.39
C VAL A 140 2.72 13.49 1.32
N LYS A 141 2.46 12.27 1.80
CA LYS A 141 3.42 11.16 1.74
C LYS A 141 3.22 10.39 0.45
N TRP A 142 4.23 10.42 -0.42
CA TRP A 142 4.17 9.85 -1.76
C TRP A 142 4.94 8.52 -1.87
N GLY A 143 4.44 7.63 -2.71
CA GLY A 143 5.10 6.39 -3.10
C GLY A 143 4.55 5.88 -4.43
N TYR A 144 5.22 4.90 -5.03
CA TYR A 144 4.76 4.29 -6.29
C TYR A 144 3.91 3.07 -6.02
N TYR A 145 2.82 2.93 -6.77
CA TYR A 145 2.11 1.65 -6.89
C TYR A 145 3.09 0.54 -7.32
N TYR A 146 2.90 -0.66 -6.78
CA TYR A 146 3.68 -1.87 -7.05
C TYR A 146 5.17 -1.85 -6.66
N ILE A 147 5.66 -0.79 -5.98
CA ILE A 147 7.04 -0.72 -5.48
C ILE A 147 7.05 -0.78 -3.94
N PRO A 148 7.76 -1.75 -3.32
CA PRO A 148 8.59 -2.78 -3.94
C PRO A 148 7.78 -3.88 -4.63
N PHE A 149 8.43 -4.55 -5.59
CA PHE A 149 7.79 -5.59 -6.39
C PHE A 149 7.38 -6.80 -5.56
N THR A 150 6.22 -7.34 -5.92
CA THR A 150 5.63 -8.59 -5.44
C THR A 150 5.38 -9.50 -6.63
N THR A 151 5.02 -10.75 -6.38
CA THR A 151 4.68 -11.69 -7.46
C THR A 151 3.77 -12.80 -6.97
N TYR A 152 2.82 -13.16 -7.82
CA TYR A 152 2.00 -14.35 -7.62
C TYR A 152 2.77 -15.64 -7.93
N TRP A 153 3.68 -15.57 -8.92
CA TRP A 153 4.29 -16.75 -9.55
C TRP A 153 5.66 -17.11 -8.98
N GLU A 154 6.56 -16.13 -8.86
CA GLU A 154 7.98 -16.35 -8.59
C GLU A 154 8.32 -16.05 -7.12
N ARG A 155 7.77 -16.83 -6.19
CA ARG A 155 7.90 -16.60 -4.73
C ARG A 155 9.27 -17.00 -4.16
N LYS A 156 10.36 -16.80 -4.91
CA LYS A 156 11.74 -17.10 -4.52
C LYS A 156 12.47 -15.84 -4.05
N THR A 157 13.49 -16.01 -3.22
CA THR A 157 14.24 -14.89 -2.61
C THR A 157 14.85 -13.94 -3.66
N ASP A 158 15.37 -14.46 -4.76
CA ASP A 158 15.98 -13.70 -5.86
C ASP A 158 15.02 -12.70 -6.51
N PHE A 159 13.75 -13.06 -6.69
CA PHE A 159 12.74 -12.11 -7.19
C PHE A 159 12.64 -10.88 -6.29
N PHE A 160 12.52 -11.08 -4.97
CA PHE A 160 12.35 -9.97 -4.03
C PHE A 160 13.59 -9.08 -3.98
N GLU A 161 14.78 -9.61 -4.21
CA GLU A 161 16.02 -8.83 -4.28
C GLU A 161 16.06 -7.84 -5.46
N LYS A 162 15.13 -7.91 -6.42
CA LYS A 162 14.93 -6.87 -7.45
C LYS A 162 14.66 -5.49 -6.84
N HIS A 163 14.22 -5.40 -5.58
CA HIS A 163 14.13 -4.12 -4.85
C HIS A 163 15.45 -3.33 -4.86
N LYS A 164 16.60 -4.00 -4.96
CA LYS A 164 17.92 -3.36 -5.02
C LYS A 164 18.10 -2.52 -6.28
N LYS A 165 17.51 -2.93 -7.40
CA LYS A 165 17.54 -2.19 -8.67
C LYS A 165 16.85 -0.83 -8.51
N VAL A 166 15.71 -0.80 -7.83
CA VAL A 166 14.90 0.40 -7.60
C VAL A 166 15.13 1.04 -6.24
N GLN A 167 16.27 0.78 -5.59
CA GLN A 167 16.55 1.27 -4.24
C GLN A 167 16.53 2.79 -4.12
N GLU A 168 16.89 3.51 -5.19
CA GLU A 168 16.88 4.96 -5.20
C GLU A 168 15.46 5.51 -5.15
N ILE A 169 14.53 4.90 -5.90
CA ILE A 169 13.09 5.21 -5.83
C ILE A 169 12.58 4.93 -4.41
N ILE A 170 12.87 3.74 -3.86
CA ILE A 170 12.44 3.34 -2.51
C ILE A 170 12.94 4.34 -1.44
N ARG A 171 14.21 4.78 -1.52
CA ARG A 171 14.79 5.72 -0.56
C ARG A 171 14.13 7.09 -0.61
N ASN A 172 13.79 7.57 -1.81
CA ASN A 172 13.18 8.88 -2.02
C ASN A 172 11.66 8.92 -1.77
N SER A 173 10.98 7.77 -1.88
CA SER A 173 9.56 7.62 -1.51
C SER A 173 9.37 7.80 -0.01
N ASP A 174 8.23 8.35 0.40
CA ASP A 174 7.87 8.48 1.82
C ASP A 174 7.27 7.18 2.38
N VAL A 175 6.59 6.43 1.53
CA VAL A 175 5.85 5.19 1.85
C VAL A 175 5.97 4.19 0.71
N LEU A 176 5.67 2.92 0.96
CA LEU A 176 5.73 1.83 -0.01
C LEU A 176 4.35 1.21 -0.25
N PHE A 177 4.02 0.93 -1.50
CA PHE A 177 2.72 0.40 -1.93
C PHE A 177 2.86 -0.85 -2.80
N PRO A 178 3.36 -1.97 -2.25
CA PRO A 178 3.36 -3.24 -2.99
C PRO A 178 1.92 -3.66 -3.32
N SER A 179 1.70 -4.39 -4.41
CA SER A 179 0.37 -4.93 -4.75
C SER A 179 0.30 -6.40 -4.38
N ILE A 180 -0.75 -6.87 -3.69
CA ILE A 180 -0.88 -8.28 -3.32
C ILE A 180 -2.20 -8.85 -3.85
N TYR A 181 -2.60 -8.46 -5.06
CA TYR A 181 -3.87 -8.87 -5.66
C TYR A 181 -4.02 -10.40 -5.82
N ILE A 182 -5.26 -10.89 -5.70
CA ILE A 182 -5.60 -12.30 -5.91
C ILE A 182 -5.93 -12.51 -7.38
N PHE A 183 -5.32 -13.50 -8.01
CA PHE A 183 -5.55 -13.80 -9.43
C PHE A 183 -6.49 -14.99 -9.63
N TYR A 184 -6.45 -15.99 -8.75
CA TYR A 184 -7.10 -17.28 -8.95
C TYR A 184 -7.77 -17.81 -7.68
N ASN A 185 -8.73 -18.72 -7.90
CA ASN A 185 -9.42 -19.49 -6.88
C ASN A 185 -10.00 -20.76 -7.52
N ASN A 186 -9.13 -21.55 -8.15
CA ASN A 186 -9.53 -22.69 -9.00
C ASN A 186 -9.81 -23.96 -8.20
N ALA A 187 -9.12 -24.17 -7.09
CA ALA A 187 -9.30 -25.32 -6.21
C ALA A 187 -10.05 -24.91 -4.94
N ASP A 188 -9.33 -24.26 -4.04
CA ASP A 188 -9.83 -23.66 -2.81
C ASP A 188 -8.95 -22.47 -2.45
N PHE A 189 -9.55 -21.43 -1.84
CA PHE A 189 -8.88 -20.16 -1.62
C PHE A 189 -7.64 -20.31 -0.74
N ASP A 190 -7.79 -21.06 0.34
CA ASP A 190 -6.76 -21.19 1.35
C ASP A 190 -5.55 -21.95 0.79
N SER A 191 -5.83 -23.06 0.11
CA SER A 191 -4.82 -23.91 -0.52
C SER A 191 -4.00 -23.17 -1.59
N GLU A 192 -4.62 -22.22 -2.29
CA GLU A 192 -4.01 -21.53 -3.42
C GLU A 192 -3.31 -20.22 -3.00
N ASN A 193 -3.86 -19.51 -2.01
CA ASN A 193 -3.47 -18.13 -1.76
C ASN A 193 -2.75 -17.89 -0.42
N ILE A 194 -2.90 -18.73 0.62
CA ILE A 194 -2.35 -18.41 1.95
C ILE A 194 -0.83 -18.23 1.93
N ASP A 195 -0.10 -19.15 1.31
CA ASP A 195 1.36 -19.04 1.27
C ASP A 195 1.80 -17.87 0.39
N TYR A 196 1.08 -17.59 -0.70
CA TYR A 196 1.32 -16.41 -1.53
C TYR A 196 1.21 -15.12 -0.72
N LEU A 197 0.15 -14.99 0.08
CA LEU A 197 -0.10 -13.84 0.94
C LEU A 197 0.99 -13.70 2.00
N LYS A 198 1.35 -14.79 2.69
CA LYS A 198 2.38 -14.80 3.72
C LYS A 198 3.76 -14.44 3.17
N ASP A 199 4.14 -15.02 2.04
CA ASP A 199 5.46 -14.83 1.44
C ASP A 199 5.64 -13.38 0.97
N ASN A 200 4.72 -12.88 0.15
CA ASN A 200 4.79 -11.50 -0.33
C ASN A 200 4.73 -10.52 0.84
N THR A 201 3.81 -10.70 1.79
CA THR A 201 3.69 -9.80 2.94
C THR A 201 4.95 -9.79 3.80
N ARG A 202 5.53 -10.96 4.08
CA ARG A 202 6.77 -11.08 4.85
C ARG A 202 7.94 -10.38 4.17
N GLU A 203 8.07 -10.53 2.85
CA GLU A 203 9.16 -9.91 2.09
C GLU A 203 9.01 -8.40 1.98
N VAL A 204 7.81 -7.87 1.74
CA VAL A 204 7.61 -6.42 1.72
C VAL A 204 7.79 -5.79 3.10
N ILE A 205 7.45 -6.49 4.20
CA ILE A 205 7.81 -6.05 5.56
C ILE A 205 9.33 -6.04 5.73
N ARG A 206 10.05 -7.08 5.29
CA ARG A 206 11.52 -7.14 5.37
C ARG A 206 12.15 -5.96 4.62
N ILE A 207 11.69 -5.67 3.41
CA ILE A 207 12.16 -4.53 2.59
C ILE A 207 11.81 -3.21 3.29
N GLY A 208 10.57 -3.05 3.78
CA GLY A 208 10.18 -1.87 4.54
C GLY A 208 11.06 -1.62 5.76
N LYS A 209 11.48 -2.67 6.49
CA LYS A 209 12.46 -2.55 7.59
C LYS A 209 13.82 -2.12 7.08
N LEU A 210 14.31 -2.71 5.98
CA LEU A 210 15.62 -2.41 5.40
C LEU A 210 15.78 -0.92 5.04
N TYR A 211 14.73 -0.31 4.50
CA TYR A 211 14.73 1.10 4.07
C TYR A 211 14.09 2.06 5.09
N ASN A 212 13.68 1.56 6.26
CA ASN A 212 12.94 2.32 7.27
C ASN A 212 11.71 3.04 6.68
N LYS A 213 10.91 2.32 5.89
CA LYS A 213 9.69 2.83 5.27
C LYS A 213 8.45 2.16 5.85
N LYS A 214 7.34 2.89 5.81
CA LYS A 214 6.03 2.33 6.06
C LYS A 214 5.56 1.53 4.84
N VAL A 215 4.87 0.42 5.07
CA VAL A 215 4.39 -0.47 4.02
C VAL A 215 2.88 -0.57 4.09
N TYR A 216 2.23 -0.21 2.98
CA TYR A 216 0.78 -0.22 2.82
C TYR A 216 0.42 -1.03 1.57
N PRO A 217 0.32 -2.37 1.66
CA PRO A 217 0.00 -3.17 0.49
C PRO A 217 -1.38 -2.84 -0.06
N PHE A 218 -1.46 -2.78 -1.38
CA PHE A 218 -2.71 -2.69 -2.12
C PHE A 218 -3.37 -4.06 -2.22
N ILE A 219 -4.68 -4.09 -1.96
CA ILE A 219 -5.54 -5.26 -2.15
C ILE A 219 -6.75 -4.87 -3.00
N MET A 220 -7.34 -5.84 -3.69
CA MET A 220 -8.62 -5.70 -4.39
C MET A 220 -9.67 -6.59 -3.72
N SER A 221 -10.94 -6.17 -3.78
CA SER A 221 -12.07 -7.03 -3.40
C SER A 221 -12.58 -7.90 -4.56
N ARG A 222 -11.91 -7.83 -5.71
CA ARG A 222 -12.19 -8.59 -6.93
C ARG A 222 -10.93 -9.32 -7.37
N TYR A 223 -11.10 -10.45 -8.07
CA TYR A 223 -9.98 -11.13 -8.73
C TYR A 223 -9.38 -10.24 -9.80
N HIS A 224 -8.06 -10.32 -9.97
CA HIS A 224 -7.32 -9.51 -10.91
C HIS A 224 -7.89 -9.62 -12.34
N PRO A 225 -8.06 -8.50 -13.07
CA PRO A 225 -8.71 -8.50 -14.39
C PRO A 225 -7.99 -9.34 -15.45
N SER A 226 -6.70 -9.61 -15.29
CA SER A 226 -5.95 -10.44 -16.25
C SER A 226 -6.36 -11.92 -16.25
N THR A 227 -7.17 -12.38 -15.31
CA THR A 227 -7.64 -13.77 -15.26
C THR A 227 -8.93 -13.93 -16.05
N ALA A 228 -8.86 -14.50 -17.26
CA ALA A 228 -9.99 -14.57 -18.19
C ALA A 228 -11.29 -15.18 -17.62
N LYS A 229 -11.21 -16.18 -16.73
CA LYS A 229 -12.39 -16.91 -16.23
C LYS A 229 -13.13 -16.19 -15.09
N ILE A 230 -12.38 -15.62 -14.16
CA ILE A 230 -12.92 -15.08 -12.89
C ILE A 230 -12.56 -13.62 -12.64
N GLY A 231 -11.77 -12.99 -13.52
CA GLY A 231 -11.34 -11.61 -13.41
C GLY A 231 -12.52 -10.65 -13.26
N ASN A 232 -12.34 -9.61 -12.45
CA ASN A 232 -13.40 -8.70 -11.98
C ASN A 232 -14.54 -9.36 -11.20
N GLY A 233 -14.53 -10.68 -11.04
CA GLY A 233 -15.41 -11.41 -10.14
C GLY A 233 -15.13 -11.02 -8.69
N ARG A 234 -16.19 -10.82 -7.91
CA ARG A 234 -16.10 -10.52 -6.49
C ARG A 234 -15.46 -11.68 -5.73
N ILE A 235 -14.49 -11.38 -4.88
CA ILE A 235 -13.98 -12.32 -3.89
C ILE A 235 -15.06 -12.50 -2.82
N SER A 236 -15.36 -13.74 -2.44
CA SER A 236 -16.39 -14.01 -1.43
C SER A 236 -16.05 -13.31 -0.10
N THR A 237 -17.05 -12.96 0.69
CA THR A 237 -16.85 -12.29 1.99
C THR A 237 -15.89 -13.06 2.89
N GLU A 238 -15.96 -14.40 2.89
CA GLU A 238 -15.09 -15.23 3.71
C GLU A 238 -13.65 -15.24 3.17
N ASN A 239 -13.47 -15.44 1.87
CA ASN A 239 -12.15 -15.40 1.25
C ASN A 239 -11.50 -14.02 1.41
N PHE A 240 -12.28 -12.94 1.32
CA PHE A 240 -11.78 -11.58 1.56
C PHE A 240 -11.38 -11.38 3.03
N ARG A 241 -12.11 -11.97 3.99
CA ARG A 241 -11.70 -11.97 5.40
C ARG A 241 -10.36 -12.69 5.57
N THR A 242 -10.20 -13.89 5.03
CA THR A 242 -8.93 -14.63 5.08
C THR A 242 -7.81 -13.81 4.46
N TYR A 243 -8.04 -13.26 3.26
CA TYR A 243 -7.10 -12.43 2.54
C TYR A 243 -6.56 -11.27 3.39
N VAL A 244 -7.45 -10.48 3.98
CA VAL A 244 -7.07 -9.34 4.82
C VAL A 244 -6.39 -9.80 6.11
N SER A 245 -6.93 -10.84 6.75
CA SER A 245 -6.40 -11.44 7.97
C SER A 245 -4.95 -11.87 7.80
N GLU A 246 -4.63 -12.61 6.73
CA GLU A 246 -3.28 -13.11 6.50
C GLU A 246 -2.27 -11.97 6.30
N ILE A 247 -2.63 -10.92 5.55
CA ILE A 247 -1.77 -9.73 5.39
C ILE A 247 -1.56 -9.01 6.73
N MET A 248 -2.63 -8.74 7.48
CA MET A 248 -2.56 -7.99 8.74
C MET A 248 -1.90 -8.76 9.89
N LYS A 249 -1.96 -10.11 9.87
CA LYS A 249 -1.35 -10.97 10.91
C LYS A 249 0.10 -11.32 10.61
N THR A 250 0.49 -11.40 9.33
CA THR A 250 1.86 -11.74 8.94
C THR A 250 2.89 -10.83 9.63
N ASN A 251 3.92 -11.45 10.20
CA ASN A 251 4.96 -10.78 10.96
C ASN A 251 6.34 -11.16 10.45
N HIS A 252 7.22 -10.17 10.33
CA HIS A 252 8.64 -10.39 10.07
C HIS A 252 9.48 -9.69 11.15
N LYS A 253 10.13 -10.49 12.01
CA LYS A 253 11.02 -10.01 13.09
C LYS A 253 10.36 -8.90 13.93
N GLY A 254 9.15 -9.16 14.42
CA GLY A 254 8.39 -8.26 15.28
C GLY A 254 7.61 -7.16 14.55
N LYS A 255 7.83 -6.93 13.25
CA LYS A 255 7.11 -5.92 12.45
C LYS A 255 5.97 -6.56 11.63
N LYS A 256 4.83 -5.89 11.54
CA LYS A 256 3.73 -6.16 10.61
C LYS A 256 3.69 -5.08 9.53
N VAL A 257 2.81 -5.19 8.53
CA VAL A 257 2.50 -4.05 7.66
C VAL A 257 1.99 -2.86 8.48
N ASP A 258 2.22 -1.65 8.00
CA ASP A 258 1.81 -0.42 8.68
C ASP A 258 0.33 -0.12 8.42
N GLY A 259 -0.22 -0.66 7.34
CA GLY A 259 -1.65 -0.69 7.05
C GLY A 259 -1.93 -1.43 5.74
N VAL A 260 -3.18 -1.44 5.30
CA VAL A 260 -3.60 -2.05 4.03
C VAL A 260 -4.50 -1.08 3.29
N VAL A 261 -4.26 -0.92 1.98
CA VAL A 261 -5.08 -0.07 1.11
C VAL A 261 -6.03 -0.95 0.30
N LEU A 262 -7.33 -0.79 0.51
CA LEU A 262 -8.33 -1.33 -0.40
C LEU A 262 -8.35 -0.46 -1.66
N TRP A 263 -7.98 -1.02 -2.80
CA TRP A 263 -8.17 -0.41 -4.12
C TRP A 263 -9.48 -0.93 -4.69
N ASN A 264 -10.44 -0.04 -4.89
CA ASN A 264 -11.68 -0.38 -5.54
C ASN A 264 -12.25 0.82 -6.31
N PHE A 265 -12.47 0.63 -7.61
CA PHE A 265 -13.05 1.64 -8.50
C PHE A 265 -14.21 1.03 -9.30
N ASP A 266 -15.08 0.27 -8.63
CA ASP A 266 -16.23 -0.34 -9.28
C ASP A 266 -17.17 0.70 -9.90
N ASP A 267 -17.16 1.95 -9.43
CA ASP A 267 -17.86 3.06 -10.08
C ASP A 267 -17.35 3.33 -11.50
N TYR A 268 -16.03 3.30 -11.70
CA TYR A 268 -15.43 3.41 -13.02
C TYR A 268 -15.77 2.21 -13.88
N PHE A 269 -15.57 0.99 -13.36
CA PHE A 269 -15.85 -0.23 -14.09
C PHE A 269 -17.35 -0.38 -14.44
N TYR A 270 -18.25 0.09 -13.58
CA TYR A 270 -19.67 0.19 -13.89
C TYR A 270 -19.94 1.13 -15.07
N ARG A 271 -19.35 2.34 -15.07
CA ARG A 271 -19.50 3.32 -16.17
C ARG A 271 -19.04 2.76 -17.52
N ILE A 272 -17.98 1.96 -17.55
CA ILE A 272 -17.49 1.31 -18.78
C ILE A 272 -18.16 -0.03 -19.09
N ASN A 273 -19.27 -0.36 -18.40
CA ASN A 273 -20.08 -1.55 -18.61
C ASN A 273 -19.37 -2.89 -18.33
N GLU A 274 -18.52 -2.95 -17.31
CA GLU A 274 -17.86 -4.19 -16.92
C GLU A 274 -18.88 -5.30 -16.55
N PRO A 275 -18.94 -6.44 -17.28
CA PRO A 275 -20.04 -7.39 -17.18
C PRO A 275 -20.29 -7.93 -15.78
N LYS A 276 -19.23 -8.28 -15.03
CA LYS A 276 -19.37 -8.87 -13.69
C LYS A 276 -20.02 -7.92 -12.69
N ILE A 277 -19.70 -6.63 -12.80
CA ILE A 277 -20.25 -5.60 -11.91
C ILE A 277 -21.69 -5.27 -12.31
N ARG A 278 -21.97 -5.22 -13.62
CA ARG A 278 -23.33 -5.02 -14.15
C ARG A 278 -24.26 -6.15 -13.75
N GLU A 279 -23.80 -7.39 -13.82
CA GLU A 279 -24.56 -8.58 -13.41
C GLU A 279 -24.82 -8.61 -11.90
N GLU A 280 -23.85 -8.19 -11.08
CA GLU A 280 -24.01 -8.09 -9.63
C GLU A 280 -25.02 -7.00 -9.27
N PHE A 281 -24.87 -5.81 -9.87
CA PHE A 281 -25.75 -4.68 -9.63
C PHE A 281 -27.18 -4.91 -10.13
N SER A 282 -27.38 -5.60 -11.26
CA SER A 282 -28.73 -5.85 -11.81
C SER A 282 -29.63 -6.70 -10.91
N LYS A 283 -29.03 -7.42 -9.95
CA LYS A 283 -29.73 -8.18 -8.91
C LYS A 283 -30.17 -7.28 -7.74
N SER A 284 -29.68 -6.05 -7.67
CA SER A 284 -30.05 -5.08 -6.64
C SER A 284 -31.35 -4.33 -7.00
N LYS A 285 -32.04 -3.83 -5.97
CA LYS A 285 -33.28 -3.03 -6.11
C LYS A 285 -33.07 -1.56 -5.72
N ILE A 286 -31.82 -1.13 -5.70
CA ILE A 286 -31.38 0.19 -5.24
C ILE A 286 -30.54 0.85 -6.33
N ASP A 287 -30.27 2.15 -6.20
CA ASP A 287 -29.36 2.83 -7.12
C ASP A 287 -27.91 2.34 -6.93
N PHE A 288 -27.09 2.57 -7.96
CA PHE A 288 -25.72 2.06 -7.98
C PHE A 288 -24.84 2.69 -6.89
N ASP A 289 -25.03 3.97 -6.59
CA ASP A 289 -24.21 4.66 -5.58
C ASP A 289 -24.49 4.07 -4.20
N GLN A 290 -25.76 3.82 -3.85
CA GLN A 290 -26.13 3.14 -2.61
C GLN A 290 -25.64 1.69 -2.57
N PHE A 291 -25.76 0.95 -3.68
CA PHE A 291 -25.21 -0.41 -3.79
C PHE A 291 -23.70 -0.43 -3.53
N TYR A 292 -22.99 0.51 -4.15
CA TYR A 292 -21.54 0.58 -4.09
C TYR A 292 -21.05 1.03 -2.70
N ASP A 293 -21.70 2.01 -2.07
CA ASP A 293 -21.43 2.41 -0.70
C ASP A 293 -21.60 1.22 0.27
N ASN A 294 -22.73 0.50 0.19
CA ASN A 294 -22.96 -0.69 1.00
C ASN A 294 -21.88 -1.76 0.81
N TYR A 295 -21.45 -1.97 -0.43
CA TYR A 295 -20.40 -2.92 -0.74
C TYR A 295 -19.07 -2.53 -0.10
N ILE A 296 -18.61 -1.29 -0.30
CA ILE A 296 -17.34 -0.81 0.26
C ILE A 296 -17.36 -0.76 1.78
N ILE A 297 -18.45 -0.28 2.39
CA ILE A 297 -18.61 -0.27 3.85
C ILE A 297 -18.52 -1.70 4.42
N SER A 298 -19.09 -2.69 3.72
CA SER A 298 -19.01 -4.09 4.16
C SER A 298 -17.57 -4.61 4.19
N LEU A 299 -16.76 -4.26 3.17
CA LEU A 299 -15.36 -4.66 3.07
C LEU A 299 -14.49 -3.95 4.11
N LEU A 300 -14.69 -2.64 4.28
CA LEU A 300 -13.94 -1.86 5.28
C LEU A 300 -14.24 -2.32 6.71
N ASN A 301 -15.49 -2.71 7.00
CA ASN A 301 -15.85 -3.32 8.28
C ASN A 301 -15.09 -4.64 8.54
N ILE A 302 -14.84 -5.45 7.50
CA ILE A 302 -14.00 -6.64 7.62
C ILE A 302 -12.58 -6.22 7.97
N MET A 303 -12.00 -5.26 7.22
CA MET A 303 -10.64 -4.78 7.48
C MET A 303 -10.45 -4.18 8.88
N ILE A 304 -11.43 -3.45 9.40
CA ILE A 304 -11.40 -2.91 10.78
C ILE A 304 -11.39 -4.02 11.83
N LYS A 305 -12.06 -5.15 11.57
CA LYS A 305 -12.15 -6.28 12.50
C LYS A 305 -10.90 -7.15 12.50
N GLU A 306 -10.16 -7.21 11.39
CA GLU A 306 -8.99 -8.09 11.24
C GLU A 306 -7.63 -7.47 11.62
N ARG A 307 -7.57 -6.15 11.91
CA ARG A 307 -6.33 -5.43 12.23
C ARG A 307 -5.70 -5.79 13.58
#